data_AF-A0A520YF51-F1
#
_entry.id   AF-A0A520YF51-F1
#
_cell.length_a   1.000
_cell.length_b   1.000
_cell.length_c   1.000
_cell.angle_alpha   90.00
_cell.angle_beta   90.00
_cell.angle_gamma   90.00
#
_symmetry.space_group_name_H-M   'P 1'
#
loop_
_entity.id
_entity.type
_entity.pdbx_description
1 polymer ?
#
loop_
_entity_poly.entity_id
_entity_poly.type
_entity_poly.pdbx_seq_one_letter_code
_entity_poly.pdbx_strand_id
1 'polypeptide(L)'
;MWRWPFLLLALAIGCAGRQTPDGAQEVVVSPIPVPQPVYPREELSSDLQELWKRVEEAVAVRPPEPPESASQEVIEGWAEGAFRDWVLRRQAATDRALSATKALRTHPLFERGIGTALFGYMYEDMAGSIRGAPVPKDIATDEELLAIYTGALTEHLTPFAELSARAYYACVALFLKLDDPQWGEWAYYCDERGGEVVDTFKLEPPEPEDPGATLTQLVTGR
;
A
#
# COMPACT_ATOMS: atom_id res chain seq x y z
N MET A 1 53.41 -39.46 21.34
CA MET A 1 52.17 -39.63 20.55
C MET A 1 51.03 -39.06 21.41
N TRP A 2 50.82 -37.76 21.60
CA TRP A 2 50.51 -36.60 20.73
C TRP A 2 49.09 -36.62 20.11
N ARG A 3 48.24 -35.67 20.60
CA ARG A 3 46.88 -35.17 20.18
C ARG A 3 45.65 -36.02 20.53
N TRP A 4 44.82 -35.62 21.52
CA TRP A 4 43.75 -34.58 21.56
C TRP A 4 42.38 -35.07 21.05
N PRO A 5 41.32 -35.09 21.90
CA PRO A 5 39.94 -35.21 21.44
C PRO A 5 39.35 -33.81 21.15
N PHE A 6 38.80 -33.61 19.96
CA PHE A 6 38.05 -32.41 19.63
C PHE A 6 36.61 -32.54 20.16
N LEU A 7 36.32 -31.77 21.22
CA LEU A 7 35.00 -31.23 21.51
C LEU A 7 34.66 -30.19 20.43
N LEU A 8 33.59 -30.40 19.67
CA LEU A 8 33.01 -29.36 18.83
C LEU A 8 31.99 -28.57 19.65
N LEU A 9 32.38 -27.33 19.94
CA LEU A 9 31.59 -26.27 20.54
C LEU A 9 30.64 -25.65 19.49
N ALA A 10 29.52 -25.13 19.98
CA ALA A 10 28.42 -24.52 19.25
C ALA A 10 28.78 -23.35 18.31
N LEU A 11 27.94 -23.13 17.30
CA LEU A 11 27.63 -21.81 16.75
C LEU A 11 26.15 -21.79 16.31
N ALA A 12 25.28 -21.44 17.25
CA ALA A 12 23.97 -20.91 16.95
C ALA A 12 24.16 -19.51 16.39
N ILE A 13 23.87 -19.31 15.10
CA ILE A 13 23.81 -17.98 14.50
C ILE A 13 22.46 -17.38 14.90
N GLY A 14 22.44 -16.76 16.07
CA GLY A 14 21.38 -15.84 16.45
C GLY A 14 21.47 -14.60 15.57
N CYS A 15 20.36 -14.22 14.94
CA CYS A 15 20.21 -12.94 14.27
C CYS A 15 20.27 -11.82 15.32
N ALA A 16 21.47 -11.32 15.61
CA ALA A 16 21.66 -10.12 16.39
C ALA A 16 21.37 -8.90 15.50
N GLY A 17 20.22 -8.25 15.73
CA GLY A 17 19.89 -6.97 15.13
C GLY A 17 20.99 -5.95 15.40
N ARG A 18 21.50 -5.32 14.33
CA ARG A 18 22.58 -4.35 14.39
C ARG A 18 21.97 -3.00 14.78
N GLN A 19 22.15 -2.57 16.03
CA GLN A 19 21.76 -1.22 16.46
C GLN A 19 22.75 -0.19 15.88
N THR A 20 22.21 0.80 15.15
CA THR A 20 22.95 2.00 14.76
C THR A 20 22.94 3.03 15.91
N PRO A 21 23.91 3.97 15.98
CA PRO A 21 24.15 4.80 17.16
C PRO A 21 23.06 5.84 17.49
N ASP A 22 22.08 6.08 16.59
CA ASP A 22 21.11 7.17 16.73
C ASP A 22 19.70 6.73 17.16
N GLY A 23 19.49 5.47 17.56
CA GLY A 23 18.19 5.01 18.07
C GLY A 23 17.05 5.03 17.04
N ALA A 24 17.33 5.40 15.78
CA ALA A 24 16.43 5.19 14.67
C ALA A 24 16.39 3.69 14.38
N GLN A 25 15.28 3.04 14.72
CA GLN A 25 14.96 1.73 14.13
C GLN A 25 15.05 1.88 12.62
N GLU A 26 15.93 1.10 12.00
CA GLU A 26 15.93 0.91 10.57
C GLU A 26 14.55 0.34 10.23
N VAL A 27 13.69 1.18 9.66
CA VAL A 27 12.35 0.78 9.26
C VAL A 27 12.55 -0.29 8.18
N VAL A 28 12.33 -1.55 8.54
CA VAL A 28 12.38 -2.66 7.59
C VAL A 28 11.16 -2.49 6.68
N VAL A 29 11.37 -1.79 5.57
CA VAL A 29 10.36 -1.64 4.53
C VAL A 29 10.20 -3.01 3.88
N SER A 30 9.10 -3.69 4.15
CA SER A 30 8.74 -4.88 3.37
C SER A 30 8.50 -4.45 1.92
N PRO A 31 9.03 -5.17 0.92
CA PRO A 31 8.85 -4.80 -0.47
C PRO A 31 7.37 -4.68 -0.81
N ILE A 32 7.00 -3.63 -1.55
CA ILE A 32 5.67 -3.54 -2.15
C ILE A 32 5.48 -4.79 -3.03
N PRO A 33 4.36 -5.54 -2.89
CA PRO A 33 4.09 -6.75 -3.66
C PRO A 33 3.62 -6.41 -5.08
N VAL A 34 4.50 -5.78 -5.86
CA VAL A 34 4.30 -5.47 -7.28
C VAL A 34 5.19 -6.36 -8.15
N PRO A 35 4.84 -6.56 -9.44
CA PRO A 35 5.70 -7.26 -10.38
C PRO A 35 7.09 -6.60 -10.47
N GLN A 36 8.09 -7.37 -10.87
CA GLN A 36 9.39 -6.79 -11.17
C GLN A 36 9.30 -5.98 -12.48
N PRO A 37 9.86 -4.77 -12.54
CA PRO A 37 9.94 -4.03 -13.79
C PRO A 37 10.90 -4.73 -14.77
N VAL A 38 10.67 -4.52 -16.07
CA VAL A 38 11.54 -5.05 -17.15
C VAL A 38 12.96 -4.50 -17.02
N TYR A 39 13.08 -3.23 -16.59
CA TYR A 39 14.36 -2.57 -16.30
C TYR A 39 14.60 -2.55 -14.80
N PRO A 40 15.85 -2.73 -14.33
CA PRO A 40 16.22 -2.51 -12.93
C PRO A 40 15.78 -1.12 -12.45
N ARG A 41 15.46 -1.00 -11.15
CA ARG A 41 14.95 0.26 -10.58
C ARG A 41 15.92 1.41 -10.79
N GLU A 42 17.22 1.14 -10.78
CA GLU A 42 18.29 2.12 -10.97
C GLU A 42 18.35 2.68 -12.40
N GLU A 43 17.78 1.95 -13.37
CA GLU A 43 17.69 2.36 -14.78
C GLU A 43 16.40 3.13 -15.11
N LEU A 44 15.41 3.12 -14.20
CA LEU A 44 14.19 3.92 -14.31
C LEU A 44 14.50 5.40 -14.05
N SER A 45 13.63 6.30 -14.51
CA SER A 45 13.80 7.73 -14.23
C SER A 45 13.88 8.04 -12.73
N SER A 46 14.63 9.08 -12.39
CA SER A 46 14.74 9.56 -10.99
C SER A 46 13.37 9.92 -10.40
N ASP A 47 12.44 10.40 -11.24
CA ASP A 47 11.10 10.75 -10.82
C ASP A 47 10.28 9.51 -10.41
N LEU A 48 10.41 8.41 -11.15
CA LEU A 48 9.75 7.15 -10.81
C LEU A 48 10.40 6.51 -9.58
N GLN A 49 11.73 6.52 -9.48
CA GLN A 49 12.44 6.03 -8.30
C GLN A 49 12.02 6.76 -7.02
N GLU A 50 11.88 8.08 -7.10
CA GLU A 50 11.42 8.93 -6.00
C GLU A 50 9.95 8.66 -5.64
N LEU A 51 9.05 8.54 -6.62
CA LEU A 51 7.66 8.13 -6.35
C LEU A 51 7.63 6.79 -5.63
N TRP A 52 8.35 5.80 -6.15
CA TRP A 52 8.42 4.46 -5.58
C TRP A 52 8.87 4.49 -4.12
N LYS A 53 9.94 5.24 -3.83
CA LYS A 53 10.44 5.43 -2.47
C LYS A 53 9.39 6.04 -1.55
N ARG A 54 8.66 7.06 -2.01
CA ARG A 54 7.61 7.70 -1.19
C ARG A 54 6.42 6.79 -0.93
N VAL A 55 6.06 5.94 -1.90
CA VAL A 55 5.02 4.92 -1.68
C VAL A 55 5.49 3.89 -0.65
N GLU A 56 6.74 3.42 -0.76
CA GLU A 56 7.37 2.54 0.22
C GLU A 56 7.36 3.14 1.63
N GLU A 57 7.76 4.41 1.77
CA GLU A 57 7.72 5.14 3.03
C GLU A 57 6.29 5.28 3.57
N ALA A 58 5.30 5.54 2.71
CA ALA A 58 3.92 5.64 3.13
C ALA A 58 3.39 4.28 3.63
N VAL A 59 3.66 3.19 2.91
CA VAL A 59 3.28 1.81 3.28
C VAL A 59 3.98 1.32 4.53
N ALA A 60 5.20 1.78 4.77
CA ALA A 60 5.94 1.47 5.99
C ALA A 60 5.33 2.12 7.25
N VAL A 61 4.47 3.14 7.11
CA VAL A 61 3.67 3.68 8.23
C VAL A 61 2.53 2.70 8.52
N ARG A 62 2.81 1.63 9.28
CA ARG A 62 1.86 0.58 9.65
C ARG A 62 0.96 1.00 10.82
N PRO A 63 -0.29 0.52 10.88
CA PRO A 63 -1.18 0.79 12.00
C PRO A 63 -0.60 0.24 13.32
N PRO A 64 -0.92 0.87 14.46
CA PRO A 64 -0.55 0.31 15.75
C PRO A 64 -1.23 -1.05 15.96
N GLU A 65 -0.60 -1.91 16.75
CA GLU A 65 -1.22 -3.17 17.14
C GLU A 65 -2.57 -2.92 17.82
N PRO A 66 -3.63 -3.66 17.44
CA PRO A 66 -4.89 -3.65 18.16
C PRO A 66 -4.70 -4.06 19.62
N PRO A 67 -5.48 -3.51 20.56
CA PRO A 67 -5.46 -3.97 21.94
C PRO A 67 -5.94 -5.43 22.04
N GLU A 68 -5.40 -6.18 23.00
CA GLU A 68 -5.84 -7.57 23.26
C GLU A 68 -7.29 -7.65 23.78
N SER A 69 -7.75 -6.60 24.47
CA SER A 69 -9.13 -6.52 24.97
C SER A 69 -10.06 -5.99 23.90
N ALA A 70 -11.18 -6.69 23.69
CA ALA A 70 -12.26 -6.25 22.83
C ALA A 70 -13.31 -5.37 23.56
N SER A 71 -13.02 -4.89 24.77
CA SER A 71 -13.92 -4.00 25.49
C SER A 71 -14.03 -2.63 24.80
N GLN A 72 -15.22 -2.04 24.80
CA GLN A 72 -15.51 -0.78 24.14
C GLN A 72 -14.55 0.34 24.59
N GLU A 73 -14.39 0.56 25.90
CA GLU A 73 -13.51 1.60 26.46
C GLU A 73 -12.06 1.49 25.95
N VAL A 74 -11.54 0.27 25.82
CA VAL A 74 -10.15 0.04 25.40
C VAL A 74 -9.99 0.28 23.90
N ILE A 75 -10.95 -0.16 23.09
CA ILE A 75 -10.91 0.08 21.64
C ILE A 75 -11.14 1.55 21.32
N GLU A 76 -12.04 2.24 22.03
CA GLU A 76 -12.25 3.68 21.89
C GLU A 76 -10.98 4.46 22.23
N GLY A 77 -10.34 4.17 23.37
CA GLY A 77 -9.09 4.82 23.76
C GLY A 77 -7.95 4.58 22.75
N TRP A 78 -7.87 3.37 22.18
CA TRP A 78 -6.94 3.07 21.09
C TRP A 78 -7.26 3.83 19.79
N ALA A 79 -8.55 3.89 19.43
CA ALA A 79 -9.04 4.54 18.22
C ALA A 79 -8.79 6.06 18.26
N GLU A 80 -9.12 6.71 19.38
CA GLU A 80 -8.97 8.15 19.57
C GLU A 80 -7.52 8.60 19.77
N GLY A 81 -6.65 7.69 20.19
CA GLY A 81 -5.22 7.91 20.41
C GLY A 81 -4.36 7.39 19.25
N ALA A 82 -3.70 6.25 19.49
CA ALA A 82 -2.64 5.75 18.63
C ALA A 82 -3.09 5.49 17.17
N PHE A 83 -4.32 5.01 16.98
CA PHE A 83 -4.83 4.74 15.64
C PHE A 83 -5.12 6.04 14.87
N ARG A 84 -5.77 7.02 15.50
CA ARG A 84 -5.97 8.36 14.91
C ARG A 84 -4.64 9.01 14.53
N ASP A 85 -3.65 8.97 15.42
CA ASP A 85 -2.31 9.50 15.14
C ASP A 85 -1.64 8.79 13.97
N TRP A 86 -1.85 7.47 13.85
CA TRP A 86 -1.41 6.72 12.68
C TRP A 86 -2.11 7.17 11.41
N VAL A 87 -3.44 7.32 11.39
CA VAL A 87 -4.19 7.78 10.20
C VAL A 87 -3.64 9.11 9.70
N LEU A 88 -3.42 10.07 10.61
CA LEU A 88 -2.89 11.39 10.25
C LEU A 88 -1.48 11.31 9.65
N ARG A 89 -0.58 10.49 10.25
CA ARG A 89 0.77 10.29 9.70
C ARG A 89 0.75 9.56 8.36
N ARG A 90 -0.12 8.56 8.20
CA ARG A 90 -0.30 7.78 6.97
C ARG A 90 -0.84 8.66 5.84
N GLN A 91 -1.81 9.52 6.13
CA GLN A 91 -2.33 10.50 5.19
C GLN A 91 -1.23 11.47 4.75
N ALA A 92 -0.49 12.05 5.69
CA ALA A 92 0.61 12.97 5.35
C ALA A 92 1.70 12.31 4.49
N ALA A 93 1.98 11.02 4.67
CA ALA A 93 2.91 10.28 3.83
C ALA A 93 2.35 10.02 2.42
N THR A 94 1.06 9.68 2.35
CA THR A 94 0.32 9.48 1.09
C THR A 94 0.28 10.76 0.26
N ASP A 95 0.05 11.92 0.89
CA ASP A 95 0.06 13.24 0.22
C ASP A 95 1.44 13.56 -0.38
N ARG A 96 2.52 13.21 0.31
CA ARG A 96 3.89 13.37 -0.21
C ARG A 96 4.13 12.51 -1.45
N ALA A 97 3.66 11.26 -1.45
CA ALA A 97 3.74 10.38 -2.61
C ALA A 97 2.90 10.91 -3.78
N LEU A 98 1.67 11.35 -3.51
CA LEU A 98 0.78 11.97 -4.52
C LEU A 98 1.48 13.15 -5.21
N SER A 99 2.18 14.01 -4.48
CA SER A 99 2.87 15.15 -5.09
C SER A 99 3.95 14.75 -6.11
N ALA A 100 4.59 13.59 -5.94
CA ALA A 100 5.63 13.09 -6.85
C ALA A 100 5.07 12.59 -8.19
N THR A 101 3.79 12.17 -8.22
CA THR A 101 3.11 11.69 -9.44
C THR A 101 3.06 12.72 -10.56
N LYS A 102 3.12 14.02 -10.23
CA LYS A 102 3.06 15.12 -11.20
C LYS A 102 4.24 15.11 -12.17
N ALA A 103 5.41 14.67 -11.71
CA ALA A 103 6.61 14.62 -12.54
C ALA A 103 6.49 13.58 -13.66
N LEU A 104 5.79 12.45 -13.39
CA LEU A 104 5.64 11.33 -14.32
C LEU A 104 4.82 11.63 -15.58
N ARG A 105 4.11 12.77 -15.64
CA ARG A 105 3.14 13.06 -16.72
C ARG A 105 3.74 13.05 -18.13
N THR A 106 5.01 13.41 -18.26
CA THR A 106 5.71 13.50 -19.54
C THR A 106 6.64 12.33 -19.81
N HIS A 107 6.68 11.34 -18.92
CA HIS A 107 7.53 10.16 -19.04
C HIS A 107 6.92 9.11 -19.97
N PRO A 108 7.71 8.12 -20.43
CA PRO A 108 7.21 7.01 -21.22
C PRO A 108 6.03 6.28 -20.57
N LEU A 109 5.19 5.64 -21.40
CA LEU A 109 3.96 5.00 -20.93
C LEU A 109 4.21 3.92 -19.87
N PHE A 110 5.31 3.15 -19.98
CA PHE A 110 5.63 2.12 -18.98
C PHE A 110 5.91 2.72 -17.60
N GLU A 111 6.65 3.82 -17.50
CA GLU A 111 6.93 4.47 -16.21
C GLU A 111 5.68 5.10 -15.61
N ARG A 112 4.85 5.70 -16.47
CA ARG A 112 3.51 6.17 -16.06
C ARG A 112 2.67 5.02 -15.53
N GLY A 113 2.67 3.88 -16.22
CA GLY A 113 1.95 2.67 -15.83
C GLY A 113 2.38 2.16 -14.46
N ILE A 114 3.69 1.97 -14.25
CA ILE A 114 4.27 1.58 -12.95
C ILE A 114 3.88 2.59 -11.86
N GLY A 115 4.06 3.90 -12.12
CA GLY A 115 3.74 4.94 -11.16
C GLY A 115 2.26 4.94 -10.76
N THR A 116 1.38 4.64 -11.71
CA THR A 116 -0.07 4.51 -11.47
C THR A 116 -0.38 3.26 -10.63
N ALA A 117 0.26 2.13 -10.93
CA ALA A 117 0.10 0.89 -10.16
C ALA A 117 0.55 1.04 -8.70
N LEU A 118 1.71 1.67 -8.46
CA LEU A 118 2.22 1.96 -7.12
C LEU A 118 1.25 2.86 -6.34
N PHE A 119 0.66 3.82 -7.02
CA PHE A 119 -0.34 4.71 -6.44
C PHE A 119 -1.63 3.95 -6.08
N GLY A 120 -2.11 3.08 -6.97
CA GLY A 120 -3.26 2.21 -6.72
C GLY A 120 -3.06 1.34 -5.48
N TYR A 121 -1.89 0.71 -5.38
CA TYR A 121 -1.50 -0.09 -4.21
C TYR A 121 -1.45 0.72 -2.92
N MET A 122 -0.93 1.95 -2.97
CA MET A 122 -0.83 2.80 -1.78
C MET A 122 -2.18 3.08 -1.13
N TYR A 123 -3.20 3.39 -1.94
CA TYR A 123 -4.57 3.63 -1.46
C TYR A 123 -5.28 2.35 -1.06
N GLU A 124 -5.01 1.26 -1.79
CA GLU A 124 -5.49 -0.07 -1.41
C GLU A 124 -5.00 -0.47 -0.01
N ASP A 125 -3.69 -0.38 0.25
CA ASP A 125 -3.09 -0.74 1.55
C ASP A 125 -3.62 0.17 2.67
N MET A 126 -3.84 1.46 2.40
CA MET A 126 -4.45 2.37 3.37
C MET A 126 -5.88 1.95 3.71
N ALA A 127 -6.72 1.68 2.69
CA ALA A 127 -8.10 1.26 2.91
C ALA A 127 -8.17 -0.10 3.62
N GLY A 128 -7.34 -1.07 3.22
CA GLY A 128 -7.23 -2.38 3.87
C GLY A 128 -6.77 -2.28 5.32
N SER A 129 -5.78 -1.42 5.60
CA SER A 129 -5.28 -1.20 6.96
C SER A 129 -6.32 -0.59 7.88
N ILE A 130 -7.12 0.38 7.40
CA ILE A 130 -8.20 0.98 8.20
C ILE A 130 -9.35 -0.02 8.40
N ARG A 131 -9.72 -0.77 7.36
CA ARG A 131 -10.76 -1.81 7.43
C ARG A 131 -10.42 -2.93 8.42
N GLY A 132 -9.13 -3.20 8.61
CA GLY A 132 -8.62 -4.18 9.57
C GLY A 132 -8.65 -3.73 11.04
N ALA A 133 -9.14 -2.53 11.35
CA ALA A 133 -9.26 -2.06 12.73
C ALA A 133 -10.20 -2.98 13.55
N PRO A 134 -9.89 -3.21 14.84
CA PRO A 134 -10.69 -4.05 15.72
C PRO A 134 -12.09 -3.45 15.93
N VAL A 135 -13.10 -4.32 15.96
CA VAL A 135 -14.48 -3.95 16.29
C VAL A 135 -14.75 -4.25 17.77
N PRO A 136 -15.31 -3.30 18.55
CA PRO A 136 -15.74 -3.56 19.93
C PRO A 136 -16.63 -4.78 20.05
N LYS A 137 -16.42 -5.59 21.09
CA LYS A 137 -17.15 -6.85 21.29
C LYS A 137 -18.66 -6.66 21.27
N ASP A 138 -19.14 -5.63 21.95
CA ASP A 138 -20.58 -5.35 22.07
C ASP A 138 -21.20 -5.01 20.71
N ILE A 139 -20.43 -4.35 19.82
CA ILE A 139 -20.83 -4.12 18.42
C ILE A 139 -20.72 -5.43 17.63
N ALA A 140 -19.64 -6.18 17.78
CA ALA A 140 -19.39 -7.41 17.02
C ALA A 140 -20.41 -8.53 17.29
N THR A 141 -21.03 -8.56 18.48
CA THR A 141 -22.04 -9.55 18.85
C THR A 141 -23.48 -9.15 18.48
N ASP A 142 -23.71 -7.91 18.10
CA ASP A 142 -25.00 -7.38 17.67
C ASP A 142 -24.98 -7.18 16.15
N GLU A 143 -25.76 -7.96 15.42
CA GLU A 143 -25.77 -7.96 13.96
C GLU A 143 -26.17 -6.60 13.37
N GLU A 144 -27.11 -5.90 14.01
CA GLU A 144 -27.58 -4.59 13.56
C GLU A 144 -26.50 -3.53 13.78
N LEU A 145 -25.90 -3.49 14.97
CA LEU A 145 -24.81 -2.56 15.26
C LEU A 145 -23.58 -2.84 14.41
N LEU A 146 -23.24 -4.11 14.18
CA LEU A 146 -22.14 -4.49 13.30
C LEU A 146 -22.41 -4.03 11.86
N ALA A 147 -23.64 -4.19 11.36
CA ALA A 147 -24.02 -3.72 10.03
C ALA A 147 -23.92 -2.20 9.90
N ILE A 148 -24.37 -1.44 10.90
CA ILE A 148 -24.25 0.03 10.94
C ILE A 148 -22.77 0.45 10.97
N TYR A 149 -21.97 -0.17 11.85
CA TYR A 149 -20.55 0.13 11.99
C TYR A 149 -19.77 -0.15 10.71
N THR A 150 -19.94 -1.34 10.14
CA THR A 150 -19.27 -1.74 8.89
C THR A 150 -19.74 -0.92 7.69
N GLY A 151 -21.02 -0.54 7.66
CA GLY A 151 -21.58 0.37 6.67
C GLY A 151 -20.92 1.75 6.70
N ALA A 152 -20.87 2.38 7.89
CA ALA A 152 -20.22 3.67 8.07
C ALA A 152 -18.73 3.63 7.74
N LEU A 153 -18.03 2.57 8.17
CA LEU A 153 -16.62 2.38 7.84
C LEU A 153 -16.41 2.24 6.33
N THR A 154 -17.26 1.46 5.65
CA THR A 154 -17.20 1.29 4.20
C THR A 154 -17.45 2.60 3.47
N GLU A 155 -18.43 3.39 3.89
CA GLU A 155 -18.71 4.72 3.32
C GLU A 155 -17.49 5.65 3.42
N HIS A 156 -16.83 5.70 4.56
CA HIS A 156 -15.62 6.50 4.75
C HIS A 156 -14.41 6.01 3.96
N LEU A 157 -14.34 4.70 3.67
CA LEU A 157 -13.25 4.10 2.91
C LEU A 157 -13.47 4.11 1.40
N THR A 158 -14.72 4.26 0.96
CA THR A 158 -15.09 4.25 -0.46
C THR A 158 -14.27 5.23 -1.29
N PRO A 159 -14.03 6.50 -0.87
CA PRO A 159 -13.19 7.41 -1.66
C PRO A 159 -11.77 6.89 -1.89
N PHE A 160 -11.17 6.20 -0.92
CA PHE A 160 -9.82 5.63 -1.08
C PHE A 160 -9.84 4.42 -2.03
N ALA A 161 -10.87 3.58 -1.93
CA ALA A 161 -11.06 2.44 -2.83
C ALA A 161 -11.31 2.91 -4.28
N GLU A 162 -12.09 3.96 -4.49
CA GLU A 162 -12.30 4.55 -5.82
C GLU A 162 -11.00 5.09 -6.42
N LEU A 163 -10.19 5.81 -5.63
CA LEU A 163 -8.88 6.29 -6.09
C LEU A 163 -7.95 5.13 -6.48
N SER A 164 -7.97 4.05 -5.68
CA SER A 164 -7.19 2.84 -5.96
C SER A 164 -7.66 2.15 -7.25
N ALA A 165 -8.97 1.91 -7.39
CA ALA A 165 -9.55 1.28 -8.57
C ALA A 165 -9.27 2.09 -9.84
N ARG A 166 -9.47 3.42 -9.82
CA ARG A 166 -9.16 4.28 -10.97
C ARG A 166 -7.70 4.20 -11.37
N ALA A 167 -6.78 4.22 -10.40
CA ALA A 167 -5.37 4.08 -10.66
C ALA A 167 -5.05 2.72 -11.31
N TYR A 168 -5.63 1.63 -10.82
CA TYR A 168 -5.44 0.31 -11.44
C TYR A 168 -5.97 0.24 -12.87
N TYR A 169 -7.18 0.75 -13.14
CA TYR A 169 -7.74 0.75 -14.49
C TYR A 169 -6.96 1.67 -15.45
N ALA A 170 -6.46 2.79 -14.94
CA ALA A 170 -5.57 3.66 -15.70
C ALA A 170 -4.21 3.01 -16.01
N CYS A 171 -3.66 2.22 -15.07
CA CYS A 171 -2.48 1.41 -15.29
C CYS A 171 -2.72 0.39 -16.44
N VAL A 172 -3.84 -0.33 -16.42
CA VAL A 172 -4.22 -1.26 -17.50
C VAL A 172 -4.26 -0.51 -18.85
N ALA A 173 -4.94 0.63 -18.91
CA ALA A 173 -5.05 1.42 -20.14
C ALA A 173 -3.68 1.89 -20.68
N LEU A 174 -2.75 2.26 -19.80
CA LEU A 174 -1.40 2.67 -20.19
C LEU A 174 -0.59 1.52 -20.79
N PHE A 175 -0.65 0.33 -20.20
CA PHE A 175 0.06 -0.84 -20.71
C PHE A 175 -0.58 -1.43 -21.98
N LEU A 176 -1.91 -1.40 -22.09
CA LEU A 176 -2.59 -1.76 -23.34
C LEU A 176 -2.21 -0.81 -24.48
N LYS A 177 -2.08 0.49 -24.21
CA LYS A 177 -1.63 1.46 -25.22
C LYS A 177 -0.16 1.32 -25.59
N LEU A 178 0.68 0.93 -24.63
CA LEU A 178 2.10 0.67 -24.88
C LEU A 178 2.27 -0.47 -25.91
N ASP A 179 1.37 -1.47 -25.89
CA ASP A 179 1.34 -2.61 -26.81
C ASP A 179 2.68 -3.36 -26.87
N ASP A 180 3.27 -3.58 -25.69
CA ASP A 180 4.54 -4.28 -25.53
C ASP A 180 4.36 -5.50 -24.59
N PRO A 181 4.47 -6.73 -25.10
CA PRO A 181 4.29 -7.95 -24.32
C PRO A 181 5.21 -8.10 -23.11
N GLN A 182 6.36 -7.42 -23.07
CA GLN A 182 7.28 -7.47 -21.91
C GLN A 182 6.64 -6.88 -20.65
N TRP A 183 5.60 -6.06 -20.81
CA TRP A 183 4.87 -5.42 -19.70
C TRP A 183 3.53 -6.11 -19.38
N GLY A 184 3.26 -7.28 -19.96
CA GLY A 184 2.00 -8.01 -19.77
C GLY A 184 1.70 -8.36 -18.31
N GLU A 185 2.72 -8.69 -17.51
CA GLU A 185 2.54 -8.97 -16.08
C GLU A 185 2.05 -7.76 -15.28
N TRP A 186 2.47 -6.56 -15.67
CA TRP A 186 1.99 -5.33 -15.03
C TRP A 186 0.55 -5.01 -15.41
N ALA A 187 0.17 -5.20 -16.68
CA ALA A 187 -1.23 -5.06 -17.10
C ALA A 187 -2.14 -6.04 -16.36
N TYR A 188 -1.73 -7.32 -16.28
CA TYR A 188 -2.45 -8.36 -15.55
C TYR A 188 -2.56 -8.05 -14.06
N TYR A 189 -1.46 -7.65 -13.42
CA TYR A 189 -1.48 -7.22 -12.02
C TYR A 189 -2.49 -6.09 -11.77
N CYS A 190 -2.46 -5.06 -12.60
CA CYS A 190 -3.38 -3.93 -12.44
C CYS A 190 -4.84 -4.33 -12.67
N ASP A 191 -5.13 -5.21 -13.63
CA ASP A 191 -6.48 -5.72 -13.88
C ASP A 191 -7.00 -6.54 -12.68
N GLU A 192 -6.20 -7.49 -12.18
CA GLU A 192 -6.54 -8.33 -11.03
C GLU A 192 -6.79 -7.50 -9.78
N ARG A 193 -5.84 -6.63 -9.40
CA ARG A 193 -5.99 -5.79 -8.19
C ARG A 193 -7.14 -4.79 -8.32
N GLY A 194 -7.30 -4.18 -9.50
CA GLY A 194 -8.42 -3.27 -9.78
C GLY A 194 -9.77 -3.96 -9.62
N GLY A 195 -9.91 -5.18 -10.16
CA GLY A 195 -11.09 -6.02 -9.99
C GLY A 195 -11.36 -6.38 -8.53
N GLU A 196 -10.34 -6.79 -7.78
CA GLU A 196 -10.48 -7.10 -6.35
C GLU A 196 -10.96 -5.91 -5.52
N VAL A 197 -10.45 -4.70 -5.78
CA VAL A 197 -10.88 -3.48 -5.09
C VAL A 197 -12.35 -3.17 -5.41
N VAL A 198 -12.72 -3.25 -6.70
CA VAL A 198 -14.09 -3.04 -7.16
C VAL A 198 -15.06 -4.02 -6.48
N ASP A 199 -14.70 -5.31 -6.44
CA ASP A 199 -15.53 -6.35 -5.82
C ASP A 199 -15.64 -6.17 -4.29
N THR A 200 -14.52 -5.89 -3.63
CA THR A 200 -14.44 -5.74 -2.16
C THR A 200 -15.27 -4.56 -1.64
N PHE A 201 -15.31 -3.47 -2.40
CA PHE A 201 -16.03 -2.25 -2.05
C PHE A 201 -17.35 -2.08 -2.80
N LYS A 202 -17.73 -3.04 -3.67
CA LYS A 202 -18.94 -3.02 -4.51
C LYS A 202 -19.05 -1.74 -5.33
N LEU A 203 -17.93 -1.32 -5.92
CA LEU A 203 -17.87 -0.13 -6.75
C LEU A 203 -18.40 -0.41 -8.15
N GLU A 204 -18.73 0.65 -8.88
CA GLU A 204 -18.85 0.54 -10.33
C GLU A 204 -17.44 0.53 -10.94
N PRO A 205 -17.13 -0.40 -11.87
CA PRO A 205 -15.85 -0.38 -12.58
C PRO A 205 -15.61 0.99 -13.22
N PRO A 206 -14.44 1.63 -13.00
CA PRO A 206 -14.13 2.89 -13.64
C PRO A 206 -14.20 2.74 -15.16
N GLU A 207 -14.78 3.72 -15.84
CA GLU A 207 -14.63 3.79 -17.30
C GLU A 207 -13.13 3.90 -17.64
N PRO A 208 -12.67 3.22 -18.71
CA PRO A 208 -11.28 3.33 -19.12
C PRO A 208 -10.98 4.80 -19.47
N GLU A 209 -10.18 5.45 -18.63
CA GLU A 209 -9.79 6.83 -18.86
C GLU A 209 -8.94 6.97 -20.12
N ASP A 210 -9.02 8.15 -20.75
CA ASP A 210 -8.17 8.49 -21.90
C ASP A 210 -6.69 8.25 -21.52
N PRO A 211 -5.93 7.41 -22.25
CA PRO A 211 -4.51 7.19 -21.97
C PRO A 211 -3.65 8.46 -22.08
N GLY A 212 -4.18 9.53 -22.68
CA GLY A 212 -3.61 10.87 -22.70
C GLY A 212 -3.77 11.65 -21.39
N ALA A 213 -4.62 11.19 -20.47
CA ALA A 213 -4.83 11.82 -19.19
C ALA A 213 -3.57 11.74 -18.32
N THR A 214 -3.31 12.83 -17.61
CA THR A 214 -2.19 12.92 -16.67
C THR A 214 -2.44 11.98 -15.48
N LEU A 215 -1.39 11.44 -14.86
CA LEU A 215 -1.52 10.60 -13.66
C LEU A 215 -2.38 11.26 -12.57
N THR A 216 -2.26 12.56 -12.40
CA THR A 216 -3.13 13.29 -11.47
C THR A 216 -4.59 13.32 -11.94
N GLN A 217 -4.88 13.49 -13.23
CA GLN A 217 -6.25 13.44 -13.76
C GLN A 217 -6.87 12.04 -13.61
N LEU A 218 -6.07 11.00 -13.93
CA LEU A 218 -6.41 9.58 -13.75
C LEU A 218 -6.77 9.23 -12.30
N VAL A 219 -6.24 10.02 -11.36
CA VAL A 219 -6.40 9.79 -9.92
C VAL A 219 -7.46 10.70 -9.33
N THR A 220 -7.49 12.00 -9.63
CA THR A 220 -8.36 12.97 -8.92
C THR A 220 -9.75 13.10 -9.52
N GLY A 221 -10.04 12.47 -10.65
CA GLY A 221 -11.24 12.76 -11.44
C GLY A 221 -11.20 14.18 -12.06
N ARG A 222 -12.14 14.45 -12.97
CA ARG A 222 -12.35 15.78 -13.56
C ARG A 222 -13.05 16.73 -12.61
#